data_AF-A0A7Z2GSK5-F1
#
_entry.id   AF-A0A7Z2GSK5-F1
#
_cell.length_a   1.000
_cell.length_b   1.000
_cell.length_c   1.000
_cell.angle_alpha   90.00
_cell.angle_beta   90.00
_cell.angle_gamma   90.00
#
_symmetry.space_group_name_H-M   'P 1'
#
loop_
_entity.id
_entity.type
_entity.pdbx_description
1 polymer ?
#
loop_
_entity_poly.entity_id
_entity_poly.type
_entity_poly.pdbx_seq_one_letter_code
_entity_poly.pdbx_strand_id
1 'polypeptide(L)'
;MAAHLFFRALAELFPGSNGDVRKAHRSQPPSTSAHASTPAQPRTVGQGASNETLVTIADLPNLFVDEGDCIVQLIPAFDERPRDTRFGIKMLPDLAPHWSVLREHRVPLNDAIASAIRSYGRPAIAPVTTPADMSQLDVNRQMQAPHHEATGLAPAQMQPAAGMPLGTSSQRADMLAATHGRVVTWGEEKFPNRKRTGKPFYTSFAMRIDTVMGEQILQGEGLKDAIAESQCKVGDVVSVRRLKKIKVPAFRESGQPVMKDGQQVLWDKWLWSITH
;
A
#
# COMPACT_ATOMS: atom_id res chain seq x y z
N MET A 1 -32.33 23.21 -31.08
CA MET A 1 -32.77 21.88 -30.61
C MET A 1 -32.00 21.54 -29.36
N ALA A 2 -32.59 20.78 -28.43
CA ALA A 2 -32.08 20.63 -27.07
C ALA A 2 -31.47 19.26 -26.78
N ALA A 3 -30.50 19.23 -25.85
CA ALA A 3 -30.27 18.13 -24.91
C ALA A 3 -29.35 18.60 -23.77
N HIS A 4 -29.93 19.07 -22.66
CA HIS A 4 -29.25 19.22 -21.37
C HIS A 4 -29.79 18.16 -20.39
N LEU A 5 -29.02 17.90 -19.32
CA LEU A 5 -29.38 17.16 -18.10
C LEU A 5 -29.48 15.64 -18.21
N PHE A 6 -28.57 14.92 -17.54
CA PHE A 6 -28.67 13.61 -16.85
C PHE A 6 -27.24 13.30 -16.32
N PHE A 7 -26.92 13.07 -15.05
CA PHE A 7 -27.71 12.86 -13.82
C PHE A 7 -27.21 13.76 -12.66
N ARG A 8 -28.14 14.27 -11.85
CA ARG A 8 -27.89 14.92 -10.55
C ARG A 8 -28.79 14.25 -9.51
N ALA A 9 -28.32 13.17 -8.86
CA ALA A 9 -29.01 12.56 -7.71
C ALA A 9 -28.14 11.48 -7.02
N LEU A 10 -27.47 11.83 -5.92
CA LEU A 10 -27.18 10.96 -4.77
C LEU A 10 -26.89 11.85 -3.54
N ALA A 11 -27.88 12.67 -3.16
CA ALA A 11 -27.82 13.56 -2.01
C ALA A 11 -28.99 13.35 -1.04
N GLU A 12 -29.49 12.11 -0.96
CA GLU A 12 -30.49 11.70 0.04
C GLU A 12 -30.21 10.26 0.50
N LEU A 13 -29.38 10.10 1.54
CA LEU A 13 -29.39 8.89 2.37
C LEU A 13 -28.85 9.12 3.80
N PHE A 14 -29.16 10.30 4.36
CA PHE A 14 -29.06 10.57 5.80
C PHE A 14 -30.42 11.09 6.28
N PRO A 15 -31.17 10.33 7.10
CA PRO A 15 -32.46 10.79 7.60
C PRO A 15 -32.27 11.91 8.63
N GLY A 16 -32.39 13.15 8.20
CA GLY A 16 -32.47 14.31 9.08
C GLY A 16 -33.79 14.31 9.86
N SER A 17 -33.74 13.93 11.14
CA SER A 17 -34.85 14.19 12.06
C SER A 17 -34.82 15.67 12.44
N ASN A 18 -35.87 16.41 12.06
CA ASN A 18 -36.02 17.81 12.46
C ASN A 18 -36.19 17.91 13.99
N GLY A 19 -35.45 18.82 14.61
CA GLY A 19 -35.31 18.86 16.06
C GLY A 19 -36.41 19.63 16.80
N ASP A 20 -36.38 19.48 18.12
CA ASP A 20 -36.56 20.60 19.06
C ASP A 20 -35.75 20.27 20.34
N VAL A 21 -35.65 21.27 21.23
CA VAL A 21 -35.32 21.29 22.67
C VAL A 21 -34.37 22.45 22.96
N ARG A 22 -34.98 23.58 23.34
CA ARG A 22 -34.34 24.68 24.07
C ARG A 22 -34.19 24.32 25.56
N LYS A 23 -33.16 24.90 26.21
CA LYS A 23 -32.87 24.92 27.67
C LYS A 23 -32.38 23.56 28.22
N ALA A 24 -31.63 23.48 29.33
CA ALA A 24 -31.20 24.51 30.29
C ALA A 24 -29.77 24.28 30.80
N HIS A 25 -29.16 25.33 31.33
CA HIS A 25 -27.89 25.29 32.07
C HIS A 25 -28.11 24.71 33.48
N ARG A 26 -27.39 23.64 33.87
CA ARG A 26 -27.21 23.29 35.29
C ARG A 26 -25.88 22.58 35.54
N SER A 27 -25.05 23.20 36.36
CA SER A 27 -23.74 22.71 36.82
C SER A 27 -23.89 21.65 37.92
N GLN A 28 -23.05 20.62 37.91
CA GLN A 28 -22.72 19.80 39.09
C GLN A 28 -21.26 19.29 39.01
N PRO A 29 -20.62 18.98 40.15
CA PRO A 29 -19.15 18.95 40.32
C PRO A 29 -18.48 17.62 39.91
N PRO A 30 -17.13 17.56 39.83
CA PRO A 30 -16.44 16.44 39.20
C PRO A 30 -16.35 15.20 40.10
N SER A 31 -16.94 14.09 39.65
CA SER A 31 -16.63 12.76 40.15
C SER A 31 -15.33 12.25 39.53
N THR A 32 -14.28 12.15 40.35
CA THR A 32 -13.03 11.47 40.01
C THR A 32 -13.27 9.96 39.88
N SER A 33 -13.55 9.50 38.66
CA SER A 33 -13.47 8.08 38.31
C SER A 33 -12.16 7.83 37.56
N ALA A 34 -11.23 7.14 38.21
CA ALA A 34 -10.04 6.62 37.55
C ALA A 34 -10.48 5.65 36.44
N HIS A 35 -10.31 6.06 35.17
CA HIS A 35 -10.60 5.17 34.06
C HIS A 35 -9.49 4.12 33.94
N ALA A 36 -9.76 2.95 34.51
CA ALA A 36 -9.11 1.72 34.09
C ALA A 36 -9.26 1.60 32.57
N SER A 37 -8.16 1.32 31.89
CA SER A 37 -8.09 1.17 30.44
C SER A 37 -8.81 -0.10 30.00
N THR A 38 -10.12 0.01 29.79
CA THR A 38 -10.92 -1.02 29.13
C THR A 38 -10.38 -1.25 27.72
N PRO A 39 -10.16 -2.50 27.26
CA PRO A 39 -9.79 -2.75 25.87
C PRO A 39 -10.87 -2.19 24.93
N ALA A 40 -10.45 -1.36 23.97
CA ALA A 40 -11.37 -0.65 23.09
C ALA A 40 -12.26 -1.63 22.32
N GLN A 41 -13.58 -1.52 22.51
CA GLN A 41 -14.54 -2.22 21.67
C GLN A 41 -14.47 -1.67 20.24
N PRO A 42 -14.77 -2.47 19.20
CA PRO A 42 -14.84 -1.99 17.83
C PRO A 42 -15.88 -0.87 17.71
N ARG A 43 -15.41 0.38 17.62
CA ARG A 43 -16.27 1.56 17.57
C ARG A 43 -16.72 1.82 16.14
N THR A 44 -18.02 1.82 15.90
CA THR A 44 -18.58 2.21 14.60
C THR A 44 -18.39 3.72 14.40
N VAL A 45 -17.86 4.10 13.24
CA VAL A 45 -17.62 5.50 12.86
C VAL A 45 -18.34 5.88 11.57
N GLY A 46 -18.57 7.18 11.36
CA GLY A 46 -19.27 7.75 10.22
C GLY A 46 -20.80 7.74 10.38
N GLN A 47 -21.28 7.87 11.62
CA GLN A 47 -22.72 7.98 11.94
C GLN A 47 -23.16 9.43 12.22
N GLY A 48 -22.24 10.40 12.17
CA GLY A 48 -22.49 11.79 12.52
C GLY A 48 -22.44 12.05 14.03
N ALA A 49 -21.59 11.30 14.76
CA ALA A 49 -21.42 11.51 16.18
C ALA A 49 -20.77 12.88 16.47
N SER A 50 -20.93 13.42 17.69
CA SER A 50 -20.45 14.77 18.04
C SER A 50 -18.92 14.93 18.04
N ASN A 51 -18.17 13.81 18.04
CA ASN A 51 -16.72 13.80 17.90
C ASN A 51 -16.26 13.49 16.46
N GLU A 52 -17.19 13.45 15.48
CA GLU A 52 -16.92 13.23 14.07
C GLU A 52 -17.04 14.53 13.28
N THR A 53 -16.16 14.72 12.29
CA THR A 53 -16.20 15.86 11.37
C THR A 53 -15.87 15.38 9.96
N LEU A 54 -16.84 15.48 9.05
CA LEU A 54 -16.70 15.08 7.66
C LEU A 54 -16.27 16.28 6.81
N VAL A 55 -15.17 16.14 6.07
CA VAL A 55 -14.63 17.18 5.17
C VAL A 55 -14.31 16.57 3.82
N THR A 56 -14.82 17.12 2.72
CA THR A 56 -14.41 16.73 1.38
C THR A 56 -13.10 17.44 1.01
N ILE A 57 -12.04 16.68 0.74
CA ILE A 57 -10.74 17.20 0.31
C ILE A 57 -10.47 16.67 -1.09
N ALA A 58 -10.57 17.56 -2.08
CA ALA A 58 -10.44 17.25 -3.51
C ALA A 58 -11.23 15.99 -3.91
N ASP A 59 -12.54 16.13 -3.82
CA ASP A 59 -13.58 15.15 -4.19
C ASP A 59 -13.59 13.82 -3.42
N LEU A 60 -12.65 13.60 -2.48
CA LEU A 60 -12.67 12.48 -1.54
C LEU A 60 -13.18 12.91 -0.16
N PRO A 61 -14.22 12.25 0.40
CA PRO A 61 -14.65 12.52 1.76
C PRO A 61 -13.62 11.99 2.76
N ASN A 62 -13.23 12.83 3.72
CA ASN A 62 -12.33 12.50 4.81
C ASN A 62 -13.11 12.65 6.11
N LEU A 63 -13.14 11.59 6.92
CA LEU A 63 -13.75 11.60 8.24
C LEU A 63 -12.65 11.85 9.28
N PHE A 64 -12.78 12.92 10.05
CA PHE A 64 -11.92 13.19 11.20
C PHE A 64 -12.67 12.82 12.47
N VAL A 65 -12.08 11.96 13.29
CA VAL A 65 -12.66 11.51 14.57
C VAL A 65 -11.76 11.98 15.70
N ASP A 66 -12.31 12.73 16.64
CA ASP A 66 -11.63 13.14 17.86
C ASP A 66 -11.76 12.03 18.91
N GLU A 67 -10.64 11.43 19.30
CA GLU A 67 -10.54 10.43 20.37
C GLU A 67 -9.98 11.03 21.68
N GLY A 68 -9.79 12.36 21.73
CA GLY A 68 -9.42 13.13 22.91
C GLY A 68 -7.92 13.37 23.07
N ASP A 69 -7.06 12.40 22.71
CA ASP A 69 -5.59 12.57 22.68
C ASP A 69 -5.04 12.80 21.27
N CYS A 70 -5.81 12.43 20.24
CA CYS A 70 -5.47 12.60 18.85
C CYS A 70 -6.73 12.66 17.95
N ILE A 71 -6.53 13.16 16.73
CA ILE A 71 -7.53 13.17 15.66
C ILE A 71 -7.19 12.08 14.65
N VAL A 72 -8.07 11.09 14.51
CA VAL A 72 -7.95 10.02 13.51
C VAL A 72 -8.58 10.48 12.20
N GLN A 73 -7.82 10.49 11.12
CA GLN A 73 -8.30 10.77 9.76
C GLN A 73 -8.55 9.44 9.04
N LEU A 74 -9.77 9.24 8.55
CA LEU A 74 -10.20 8.08 7.78
C LEU A 74 -10.71 8.48 6.39
N ILE A 75 -10.64 7.54 5.45
CA ILE A 75 -11.17 7.66 4.08
C ILE A 75 -12.01 6.42 3.72
N PRO A 76 -12.92 6.51 2.74
CA PRO A 76 -13.57 5.33 2.18
C PRO A 76 -12.55 4.39 1.54
N ALA A 77 -12.65 3.11 1.85
CA ALA A 77 -11.93 2.04 1.17
C ALA A 77 -12.90 0.91 0.81
N PHE A 78 -12.54 0.14 -0.21
CA PHE A 78 -13.30 -1.02 -0.67
C PHE A 78 -12.44 -2.27 -0.56
N ASP A 79 -12.96 -3.32 0.07
CA ASP A 79 -12.31 -4.62 0.09
C ASP A 79 -12.49 -5.31 -1.27
N GLU A 80 -11.40 -5.80 -1.87
CA GLU A 80 -11.49 -6.69 -3.03
C GLU A 80 -11.78 -8.13 -2.58
N ARG A 81 -12.83 -8.74 -3.14
CA ARG A 81 -13.20 -10.13 -2.81
C ARG A 81 -13.48 -10.93 -4.09
N PRO A 82 -13.18 -12.25 -4.13
CA PRO A 82 -13.59 -13.10 -5.23
C PRO A 82 -15.12 -13.19 -5.26
N ARG A 83 -15.73 -12.79 -6.37
CA ARG A 83 -17.17 -12.91 -6.63
C ARG A 83 -17.38 -13.70 -7.90
N ASP A 84 -18.39 -14.56 -7.91
CA ASP A 84 -18.80 -15.23 -9.15
C ASP A 84 -19.51 -14.24 -10.08
N THR A 85 -19.27 -14.39 -11.38
CA THR A 85 -19.84 -13.51 -12.41
C THR A 85 -20.16 -14.35 -13.65
N ARG A 86 -20.96 -13.80 -14.58
CA ARG A 86 -21.20 -14.44 -15.90
C ARG A 86 -19.93 -14.68 -16.74
N PHE A 87 -18.77 -14.16 -16.31
CA PHE A 87 -17.46 -14.36 -16.91
C PHE A 87 -16.51 -15.19 -16.01
N GLY A 88 -17.09 -16.00 -15.12
CA GLY A 88 -16.39 -16.75 -14.07
C GLY A 88 -16.03 -15.88 -12.85
N ILE A 89 -15.29 -16.47 -11.90
CA ILE A 89 -14.85 -15.79 -10.68
C ILE A 89 -13.93 -14.61 -11.03
N LYS A 90 -14.24 -13.43 -10.48
CA LYS A 90 -13.44 -12.20 -10.59
C LYS A 90 -13.19 -11.61 -9.21
N MET A 91 -12.01 -11.04 -9.00
CA MET A 91 -11.80 -10.10 -7.89
C MET A 91 -12.58 -8.83 -8.22
N LEU A 92 -13.52 -8.46 -7.36
CA LEU A 92 -14.29 -7.22 -7.47
C LEU A 92 -14.24 -6.49 -6.13
N PRO A 93 -14.20 -5.14 -6.12
CA PRO A 93 -14.42 -4.39 -4.91
C PRO A 93 -15.84 -4.66 -4.38
N ASP A 94 -15.99 -4.64 -3.06
CA ASP A 94 -17.29 -4.63 -2.42
C ASP A 94 -18.09 -3.36 -2.81
N LEU A 95 -19.42 -3.46 -2.79
CA LEU A 95 -20.31 -2.38 -3.25
C LEU A 95 -20.48 -1.25 -2.23
N ALA A 96 -20.27 -1.55 -0.96
CA ALA A 96 -20.30 -0.58 0.13
C ALA A 96 -18.86 -0.33 0.61
N PRO A 97 -18.42 0.93 0.71
CA PRO A 97 -17.13 1.23 1.31
C PRO A 97 -17.19 1.05 2.83
N HIS A 98 -16.02 0.87 3.44
CA HIS A 98 -15.81 1.05 4.88
C HIS A 98 -14.86 2.23 5.14
N TRP A 99 -14.78 2.66 6.40
CA TRP A 99 -13.82 3.68 6.81
C TRP A 99 -12.48 3.04 7.15
N SER A 100 -11.43 3.44 6.43
CA SER A 100 -10.06 2.99 6.66
C SER A 100 -9.19 4.14 7.17
N VAL A 101 -8.39 3.88 8.20
CA VAL A 101 -7.49 4.88 8.82
C VAL A 101 -6.40 5.27 7.82
N LEU A 102 -6.34 6.56 7.50
CA LEU A 102 -5.31 7.14 6.64
C LEU A 102 -4.14 7.70 7.47
N ARG A 103 -4.43 8.39 8.58
CA ARG A 103 -3.43 9.05 9.43
C ARG A 103 -3.98 9.39 10.81
N GLU A 104 -3.12 9.36 11.83
CA GLU A 104 -3.38 9.97 13.14
C GLU A 104 -2.67 11.32 13.27
N HIS A 105 -3.35 12.31 13.84
CA HIS A 105 -2.82 13.67 14.03
C HIS A 105 -2.81 14.02 15.52
N ARG A 106 -1.64 14.29 16.10
CA ARG A 106 -1.48 14.76 17.49
C ARG A 106 -1.54 16.29 17.60
N VAL A 107 -2.49 16.89 16.88
CA VAL A 107 -2.74 18.33 16.81
C VAL A 107 -4.25 18.58 16.84
N PRO A 108 -4.72 19.78 17.22
CA PRO A 108 -6.16 20.10 17.22
C PRO A 108 -6.82 19.87 15.87
N LEU A 109 -8.13 19.58 15.88
CA LEU A 109 -8.93 19.25 14.69
C LEU A 109 -8.72 20.21 13.50
N ASN A 110 -8.71 21.52 13.74
CA ASN A 110 -8.48 22.53 12.69
C ASN A 110 -7.11 22.38 12.01
N ASP A 111 -6.06 22.08 12.79
CA ASP A 111 -4.70 21.86 12.28
C ASP A 111 -4.57 20.51 11.58
N ALA A 112 -5.27 19.47 12.06
CA ALA A 112 -5.35 18.17 11.40
C ALA A 112 -6.01 18.28 10.02
N ILE A 113 -7.13 19.00 9.90
CA ILE A 113 -7.81 19.29 8.63
C ILE A 113 -6.91 20.11 7.70
N ALA A 114 -6.30 21.20 8.20
CA ALA A 114 -5.39 22.01 7.40
C ALA A 114 -4.13 21.23 6.96
N SER A 115 -3.63 20.32 7.81
CA SER A 115 -2.54 19.38 7.50
C SER A 115 -2.93 18.39 6.40
N ALA A 116 -4.15 17.84 6.47
CA ALA A 116 -4.69 16.96 5.44
C ALA A 116 -4.83 17.66 4.08
N ILE A 117 -5.40 18.87 4.06
CA ILE A 117 -5.52 19.70 2.84
C ILE A 117 -4.13 19.97 2.23
N ARG A 118 -3.15 20.39 3.04
CA ARG A 118 -1.75 20.62 2.57
C ARG A 118 -1.01 19.34 2.19
N SER A 119 -1.45 18.18 2.69
CA SER A 119 -0.86 16.87 2.36
C SER A 119 -1.44 16.28 1.08
N TYR A 120 -2.56 16.81 0.56
CA TYR A 120 -3.17 16.31 -0.65
C TYR A 120 -2.22 16.49 -1.84
N GLY A 121 -2.02 15.42 -2.63
CA GLY A 121 -1.00 15.36 -3.69
C GLY A 121 0.41 14.96 -3.23
N ARG A 122 0.66 14.75 -1.93
CA ARG A 122 1.92 14.19 -1.43
C ARG A 122 1.69 12.74 -0.94
N PRO A 123 2.45 11.73 -1.42
CA PRO A 123 2.17 10.33 -1.09
C PRO A 123 2.30 10.08 0.42
N ALA A 124 1.19 9.65 1.04
CA ALA A 124 1.12 9.37 2.46
C ALA A 124 1.79 8.02 2.77
N ILE A 125 2.78 8.05 3.67
CA ILE A 125 3.34 6.83 4.26
C ILE A 125 2.34 6.34 5.31
N ALA A 126 1.70 5.20 5.06
CA ALA A 126 0.79 4.59 6.02
C ALA A 126 1.55 4.13 7.28
N PRO A 127 1.08 4.46 8.50
CA PRO A 127 1.67 3.92 9.73
C PRO A 127 1.37 2.42 9.84
N VAL A 128 2.38 1.64 10.22
CA VAL A 128 2.22 0.21 10.53
C VAL A 128 1.78 0.10 11.98
N THR A 129 0.55 -0.37 12.21
CA THR A 129 0.08 -0.75 13.55
C THR A 129 0.88 -1.94 14.07
N THR A 130 1.62 -1.73 15.16
CA THR A 130 2.32 -2.79 15.89
C THR A 130 1.52 -3.25 17.10
N PRO A 131 1.10 -4.51 17.18
CA PRO A 131 0.78 -5.13 18.45
C PRO A 131 2.06 -5.73 19.05
N ALA A 132 2.58 -5.09 20.10
CA ALA A 132 3.48 -5.73 21.04
C ALA A 132 2.64 -6.21 22.23
N ASP A 133 2.47 -7.52 22.38
CA ASP A 133 3.04 -8.27 23.50
C ASP A 133 2.66 -9.76 23.40
N MET A 134 3.65 -10.64 23.47
CA MET A 134 3.57 -12.02 23.95
C MET A 134 5.00 -12.53 24.11
N SER A 135 5.54 -12.35 25.31
CA SER A 135 6.80 -12.91 25.75
C SER A 135 6.84 -14.44 25.62
N GLN A 136 7.96 -14.95 25.10
CA GLN A 136 8.58 -16.23 25.45
C GLN A 136 7.69 -17.50 25.49
N LEU A 137 7.92 -18.40 24.52
CA LEU A 137 8.25 -19.79 24.86
C LEU A 137 9.15 -20.39 23.78
N ASP A 138 10.31 -20.88 24.20
CA ASP A 138 11.37 -21.43 23.35
C ASP A 138 11.21 -22.96 23.28
N VAL A 139 10.78 -23.49 22.13
CA VAL A 139 10.84 -24.93 21.83
C VAL A 139 11.28 -25.18 20.39
N ASN A 140 12.58 -25.44 20.26
CA ASN A 140 13.22 -26.11 19.15
C ASN A 140 12.39 -27.29 18.58
N ARG A 141 11.94 -27.19 17.33
CA ARG A 141 11.57 -28.39 16.54
C ARG A 141 11.80 -28.22 15.05
N GLN A 142 13.00 -28.61 14.61
CA GLN A 142 13.26 -28.98 13.22
C GLN A 142 12.28 -30.08 12.78
N MET A 143 11.64 -29.90 11.63
CA MET A 143 10.99 -30.98 10.89
C MET A 143 11.64 -31.05 9.52
N GLN A 144 12.40 -32.12 9.31
CA GLN A 144 13.16 -32.39 8.10
C GLN A 144 12.21 -32.76 6.94
N ALA A 145 12.47 -32.23 5.74
CA ALA A 145 12.04 -32.89 4.51
C ALA A 145 13.14 -33.89 4.08
N PRO A 146 12.81 -35.09 3.55
CA PRO A 146 13.79 -36.18 3.47
C PRO A 146 14.89 -36.00 2.43
N HIS A 147 16.00 -36.69 2.68
CA HIS A 147 17.22 -36.71 1.89
C HIS A 147 17.06 -37.46 0.56
N HIS A 148 17.88 -37.08 -0.43
CA HIS A 148 18.75 -38.07 -1.08
C HIS A 148 20.17 -37.48 -1.19
N GLU A 149 21.16 -38.33 -0.94
CA GLU A 149 22.50 -37.93 -0.48
C GLU A 149 23.53 -37.84 -1.62
N ALA A 150 24.56 -37.02 -1.35
CA ALA A 150 25.98 -37.26 -1.63
C ALA A 150 26.45 -37.52 -3.10
N THR A 151 27.66 -37.15 -3.50
CA THR A 151 28.90 -36.97 -2.72
C THR A 151 29.65 -35.73 -3.19
N GLY A 152 30.22 -34.97 -2.26
CA GLY A 152 31.04 -33.79 -2.61
C GLY A 152 32.48 -34.17 -2.97
N LEU A 153 33.20 -33.22 -3.59
CA LEU A 153 34.64 -32.99 -3.40
C LEU A 153 34.98 -31.60 -3.98
N ALA A 154 35.81 -30.86 -3.25
CA ALA A 154 36.51 -29.65 -3.68
C ALA A 154 38.03 -29.94 -3.50
N PRO A 155 38.98 -29.03 -3.82
CA PRO A 155 38.87 -27.70 -4.43
C PRO A 155 39.83 -27.47 -5.63
N ALA A 156 39.70 -26.34 -6.34
CA ALA A 156 40.81 -25.77 -7.13
C ALA A 156 40.67 -24.24 -7.27
N GLN A 157 41.77 -23.55 -6.98
CA GLN A 157 41.95 -22.10 -6.94
C GLN A 157 41.83 -21.43 -8.33
N MET A 158 41.31 -20.19 -8.39
CA MET A 158 42.03 -19.04 -8.97
C MET A 158 41.36 -17.68 -8.67
N GLN A 159 42.18 -16.75 -8.20
CA GLN A 159 42.03 -15.29 -8.05
C GLN A 159 43.42 -14.67 -8.38
N PRO A 160 43.63 -13.34 -8.43
CA PRO A 160 42.69 -12.20 -8.31
C PRO A 160 42.48 -11.55 -9.71
N ALA A 161 42.09 -10.28 -9.94
CA ALA A 161 41.71 -9.11 -9.13
C ALA A 161 40.65 -8.29 -9.91
N ALA A 162 39.96 -7.26 -9.39
CA ALA A 162 39.92 -6.67 -8.05
C ALA A 162 38.42 -6.53 -7.63
N GLY A 163 37.88 -5.52 -6.92
CA GLY A 163 38.37 -4.27 -6.35
C GLY A 163 37.21 -3.37 -5.91
N MET A 164 36.42 -3.79 -4.91
CA MET A 164 35.35 -3.00 -4.29
C MET A 164 35.39 -3.19 -2.77
N PRO A 165 35.18 -2.14 -1.95
CA PRO A 165 35.39 -2.19 -0.51
C PRO A 165 34.29 -2.94 0.24
N LEU A 166 34.66 -3.45 1.42
CA LEU A 166 33.77 -4.11 2.37
C LEU A 166 32.79 -3.08 2.95
N GLY A 167 31.48 -3.29 2.74
CA GLY A 167 30.43 -2.38 3.19
C GLY A 167 29.25 -3.15 3.79
N THR A 168 29.17 -3.18 5.11
CA THR A 168 28.14 -3.89 5.86
C THR A 168 26.76 -3.24 5.74
N SER A 169 25.70 -4.05 5.78
CA SER A 169 24.31 -3.66 6.15
C SER A 169 23.49 -2.68 5.28
N SER A 170 23.92 -2.22 4.10
CA SER A 170 23.12 -1.26 3.29
C SER A 170 21.85 -1.82 2.62
N GLN A 171 21.76 -3.13 2.36
CA GLN A 171 20.72 -3.69 1.47
C GLN A 171 19.26 -3.40 1.88
N ARG A 172 18.98 -3.13 3.16
CA ARG A 172 17.64 -2.72 3.62
C ARG A 172 17.33 -1.24 3.35
N ALA A 173 18.34 -0.37 3.31
CA ALA A 173 18.18 1.04 3.01
C ALA A 173 17.98 1.29 1.50
N ASP A 174 18.74 0.60 0.65
CA ASP A 174 18.62 0.69 -0.80
C ASP A 174 17.25 0.23 -1.33
N MET A 175 16.58 -0.72 -0.66
CA MET A 175 15.28 -1.24 -1.11
C MET A 175 14.12 -0.21 -1.04
N LEU A 176 14.30 0.91 -0.35
CA LEU A 176 13.32 2.00 -0.22
C LEU A 176 13.89 3.36 -0.66
N ALA A 177 15.11 3.40 -1.20
CA ALA A 177 15.67 4.60 -1.80
C ALA A 177 14.90 4.97 -3.07
N ALA A 178 14.73 6.27 -3.32
CA ALA A 178 14.10 6.76 -4.53
C ALA A 178 15.18 7.20 -5.53
N THR A 179 15.12 6.64 -6.74
CA THR A 179 16.02 6.96 -7.85
C THR A 179 15.51 8.22 -8.54
N HIS A 180 16.31 9.28 -8.55
CA HIS A 180 15.96 10.56 -9.17
C HIS A 180 16.77 10.76 -10.45
N GLY A 181 16.12 11.11 -11.54
CA GLY A 181 16.81 11.35 -12.81
C GLY A 181 15.87 11.45 -14.01
N ARG A 182 16.44 11.48 -15.21
CA ARG A 182 15.67 11.57 -16.47
C ARG A 182 15.29 10.18 -16.99
N VAL A 183 14.03 9.99 -17.38
CA VAL A 183 13.58 8.76 -18.06
C VAL A 183 14.25 8.67 -19.43
N VAL A 184 15.10 7.65 -19.62
CA VAL A 184 15.80 7.40 -20.91
C VAL A 184 14.93 6.51 -21.80
N THR A 185 14.52 5.36 -21.30
CA THR A 185 13.64 4.39 -21.98
C THR A 185 12.93 3.51 -20.95
N TRP A 186 11.90 2.80 -21.38
CA TRP A 186 11.29 1.69 -20.65
C TRP A 186 10.77 0.65 -21.64
N GLY A 187 10.65 -0.59 -21.20
CA GLY A 187 10.24 -1.70 -22.06
C GLY A 187 10.58 -3.07 -21.48
N GLU A 188 10.42 -4.11 -22.30
CA GLU A 188 10.77 -5.48 -21.92
C GLU A 188 12.22 -5.80 -22.32
N GLU A 189 13.06 -6.06 -21.31
CA GLU A 189 14.48 -6.37 -21.49
C GLU A 189 14.81 -7.80 -21.03
N LYS A 190 15.92 -8.35 -21.55
CA LYS A 190 16.40 -9.69 -21.22
C LYS A 190 17.46 -9.63 -20.13
N PHE A 191 17.15 -10.22 -18.98
CA PHE A 191 18.03 -10.26 -17.82
C PHE A 191 18.69 -11.64 -17.67
N PRO A 192 19.98 -11.73 -17.30
CA PRO A 192 20.67 -13.00 -17.12
C PRO A 192 20.08 -13.77 -15.94
N ASN A 193 19.81 -15.06 -16.17
CA ASN A 193 19.30 -15.96 -15.15
C ASN A 193 20.44 -16.47 -14.26
N ARG A 194 20.30 -16.33 -12.93
CA ARG A 194 21.29 -16.81 -11.95
C ARG A 194 21.23 -18.31 -11.71
N LYS A 195 20.19 -19.01 -12.18
CA LYS A 195 20.08 -20.47 -12.08
C LYS A 195 20.92 -21.13 -13.17
N ARG A 196 21.83 -22.03 -12.78
CA ARG A 196 22.72 -22.77 -13.69
C ARG A 196 21.98 -23.76 -14.62
N THR A 197 20.70 -24.02 -14.36
CA THR A 197 19.83 -24.92 -15.11
C THR A 197 18.60 -24.17 -15.62
N GLY A 198 18.35 -24.19 -16.94
CA GLY A 198 17.21 -23.52 -17.58
C GLY A 198 17.62 -22.54 -18.68
N LYS A 199 16.69 -21.65 -19.09
CA LYS A 199 16.99 -20.59 -20.07
C LYS A 199 18.04 -19.61 -19.49
N PRO A 200 19.07 -19.21 -20.28
CA PRO A 200 20.15 -18.33 -19.80
C PRO A 200 19.69 -16.88 -19.53
N PHE A 201 18.59 -16.46 -20.15
CA PHE A 201 17.96 -15.16 -19.93
C PHE A 201 16.47 -15.34 -19.64
N TYR A 202 15.90 -14.39 -18.90
CA TYR A 202 14.46 -14.23 -18.73
C TYR A 202 14.07 -12.81 -19.13
N THR A 203 12.88 -12.63 -19.70
CA THR A 203 12.35 -11.30 -20.03
C THR A 203 11.67 -10.71 -18.80
N SER A 204 11.84 -9.40 -18.60
CA SER A 204 11.17 -8.62 -17.55
C SER A 204 11.00 -7.19 -18.04
N PHE A 205 9.92 -6.52 -17.65
CA PHE A 205 9.84 -5.08 -17.84
C PHE A 205 10.87 -4.34 -16.98
N ALA A 206 11.42 -3.27 -17.53
CA ALA A 206 12.41 -2.42 -16.91
C ALA A 206 12.29 -0.96 -17.38
N MET A 207 12.89 -0.06 -16.61
CA MET A 207 12.94 1.38 -16.84
C MET A 207 14.36 1.88 -16.61
N ARG A 208 14.87 2.69 -17.53
CA ARG A 208 16.21 3.28 -17.50
C ARG A 208 16.13 4.75 -17.12
N ILE A 209 16.87 5.12 -16.09
CA ILE A 209 16.90 6.48 -15.55
C ILE A 209 18.33 6.99 -15.57
N ASP A 210 18.57 8.10 -16.28
CA ASP A 210 19.84 8.80 -16.26
C ASP A 210 19.94 9.65 -14.98
N THR A 211 20.89 9.32 -14.12
CA THR A 211 21.11 9.98 -12.82
C THR A 211 22.46 10.68 -12.80
N VAL A 212 22.70 11.54 -11.80
CA VAL A 212 24.02 12.16 -11.59
C VAL A 212 25.16 11.16 -11.36
N MET A 213 24.86 9.88 -11.09
CA MET A 213 25.83 8.79 -10.96
C MET A 213 25.86 7.87 -12.19
N GLY A 214 25.24 8.28 -13.30
CA GLY A 214 25.05 7.50 -14.52
C GLY A 214 23.71 6.77 -14.59
N GLU A 215 23.54 5.97 -15.64
CA GLU A 215 22.31 5.25 -15.94
C GLU A 215 22.00 4.15 -14.89
N GLN A 216 20.79 4.17 -14.35
CA GLN A 216 20.26 3.17 -13.43
C GLN A 216 19.13 2.39 -14.09
N ILE A 217 19.15 1.06 -13.94
CA ILE A 217 18.13 0.14 -14.47
C ILE A 217 17.22 -0.32 -13.32
N LEU A 218 15.96 0.10 -13.35
CA LEU A 218 14.93 -0.36 -12.44
C LEU A 218 14.15 -1.51 -13.09
N GLN A 219 13.94 -2.61 -12.37
CA GLN A 219 13.38 -3.84 -12.94
C GLN A 219 12.13 -4.33 -12.18
N GLY A 220 11.05 -4.59 -12.92
CA GLY A 220 9.89 -5.35 -12.46
C GLY A 220 8.55 -4.88 -13.05
N GLU A 221 7.62 -5.82 -13.22
CA GLU A 221 6.31 -5.59 -13.88
C GLU A 221 5.47 -4.44 -13.29
N GLY A 222 5.59 -4.13 -11.99
CA GLY A 222 4.85 -3.01 -11.39
C GLY A 222 5.29 -1.61 -11.82
N LEU A 223 6.38 -1.50 -12.59
CA LEU A 223 6.72 -0.25 -13.27
C LEU A 223 5.71 0.08 -14.37
N LYS A 224 5.07 -0.92 -15.01
CA LYS A 224 4.00 -0.70 -16.02
C LYS A 224 2.85 0.10 -15.42
N ASP A 225 2.35 -0.34 -14.26
CA ASP A 225 1.28 0.32 -13.50
C ASP A 225 1.68 1.75 -13.12
N ALA A 226 2.88 1.93 -12.54
CA ALA A 226 3.33 3.23 -12.05
C ALA A 226 3.60 4.25 -13.17
N ILE A 227 4.05 3.81 -14.35
CA ILE A 227 4.18 4.66 -15.54
C ILE A 227 2.79 5.08 -16.06
N ALA A 228 1.82 4.17 -16.07
CA ALA A 228 0.45 4.48 -16.49
C ALA A 228 -0.26 5.45 -15.53
N GLU A 229 -0.07 5.28 -14.21
CA GLU A 229 -0.64 6.13 -13.16
C GLU A 229 -0.03 7.55 -13.17
N SER A 230 1.29 7.66 -13.24
CA SER A 230 2.03 8.94 -13.27
C SER A 230 2.03 9.64 -14.63
N GLN A 231 1.54 8.97 -15.67
CA GLN A 231 1.59 9.37 -17.08
C GLN A 231 3.00 9.77 -17.58
N CYS A 232 4.06 9.25 -16.95
CA CYS A 232 5.43 9.65 -17.28
C CYS A 232 5.85 9.18 -18.67
N LYS A 233 6.67 9.99 -19.33
CA LYS A 233 7.16 9.82 -20.70
C LYS A 233 8.68 9.74 -20.71
N VAL A 234 9.21 9.19 -21.80
CA VAL A 234 10.64 9.30 -22.11
C VAL A 234 11.01 10.79 -22.23
N GLY A 235 12.07 11.19 -21.54
CA GLY A 235 12.52 12.57 -21.44
C GLY A 235 12.13 13.29 -20.14
N ASP A 236 11.12 12.82 -19.40
CA ASP A 236 10.68 13.44 -18.14
C ASP A 236 11.75 13.29 -17.04
N VAL A 237 11.77 14.21 -16.08
CA VAL A 237 12.61 14.10 -14.87
C VAL A 237 11.70 13.66 -13.73
N VAL A 238 12.03 12.54 -13.08
CA VAL A 238 11.16 11.88 -12.10
C VAL A 238 11.93 11.35 -10.90
N SER A 239 11.21 11.17 -9.80
CA SER A 239 11.59 10.33 -8.66
C SER A 239 10.86 9.00 -8.75
N VAL A 240 11.59 7.89 -8.85
CA VAL A 240 11.02 6.53 -8.93
C VAL A 240 11.39 5.74 -7.69
N ARG A 241 10.38 5.22 -7.00
CA ARG A 241 10.54 4.55 -5.71
C ARG A 241 9.91 3.16 -5.71
N ARG A 242 10.66 2.18 -5.23
CA ARG A 242 10.12 0.86 -4.89
C ARG A 242 9.38 0.96 -3.56
N LEU A 243 8.13 0.48 -3.51
CA LEU A 243 7.30 0.54 -2.32
C LEU A 243 7.28 -0.83 -1.61
N LYS A 244 6.20 -1.60 -1.75
CA LYS A 244 6.02 -2.89 -1.09
C LYS A 244 5.80 -4.03 -2.09
N LYS A 245 6.02 -5.26 -1.66
CA LYS A 245 5.49 -6.43 -2.36
C LYS A 245 3.99 -6.56 -2.09
N ILE A 246 3.24 -6.89 -3.13
CA ILE A 246 1.84 -7.33 -3.07
C ILE A 246 1.72 -8.72 -3.69
N LYS A 247 0.66 -9.44 -3.33
CA LYS A 247 0.28 -10.69 -3.98
C LYS A 247 -0.67 -10.36 -5.13
N VAL A 248 -0.34 -10.82 -6.34
CA VAL A 248 -1.22 -10.68 -7.51
C VAL A 248 -1.58 -12.05 -8.08
N PRO A 249 -2.77 -12.23 -8.67
CA PRO A 249 -3.15 -13.48 -9.32
C PRO A 249 -2.18 -13.80 -10.46
N ALA A 250 -1.66 -15.03 -10.48
CA ALA A 250 -0.74 -15.49 -11.51
C ALA A 250 -1.51 -15.86 -12.79
N PHE A 251 -0.97 -15.43 -13.93
CA PHE A 251 -1.47 -15.74 -15.27
C PHE A 251 -0.33 -16.28 -16.13
N ARG A 252 -0.66 -17.18 -17.07
CA ARG A 252 0.26 -17.63 -18.12
C ARG A 252 0.38 -16.55 -19.21
N GLU A 253 1.38 -16.68 -20.08
CA GLU A 253 1.54 -15.85 -21.29
C GLU A 253 0.27 -15.87 -22.19
N SER A 254 -0.53 -16.95 -22.11
CA SER A 254 -1.84 -17.06 -22.79
C SER A 254 -3.02 -16.37 -22.09
N GLY A 255 -2.78 -15.60 -21.02
CA GLY A 255 -3.80 -14.93 -20.22
C GLY A 255 -4.64 -15.84 -19.31
N GLN A 256 -4.40 -17.15 -19.32
CA GLN A 256 -5.12 -18.11 -18.48
C GLN A 256 -4.56 -18.14 -17.05
N PRO A 257 -5.41 -18.25 -16.00
CA PRO A 257 -4.96 -18.27 -14.61
C PRO A 257 -4.10 -19.51 -14.32
N VAL A 258 -3.06 -19.34 -13.51
CA VAL A 258 -2.23 -20.45 -13.03
C VAL A 258 -2.90 -21.07 -11.82
N MET A 259 -3.47 -22.26 -11.98
CA MET A 259 -4.10 -23.02 -10.91
C MET A 259 -3.13 -24.03 -10.29
N LYS A 260 -3.20 -24.22 -8.97
CA LYS A 260 -2.53 -25.28 -8.22
C LYS A 260 -3.47 -25.75 -7.11
N ASP A 261 -3.66 -27.07 -6.99
CA ASP A 261 -4.48 -27.67 -5.92
C ASP A 261 -5.91 -27.08 -5.84
N GLY A 262 -6.49 -26.72 -7.00
CA GLY A 262 -7.81 -26.08 -7.13
C GLY A 262 -7.84 -24.57 -6.85
N GLN A 263 -6.76 -23.97 -6.35
CA GLN A 263 -6.66 -22.54 -6.04
C GLN A 263 -5.83 -21.79 -7.09
N GLN A 264 -6.09 -20.49 -7.28
CA GLN A 264 -5.24 -19.67 -8.15
C GLN A 264 -3.94 -19.31 -7.42
N VAL A 265 -2.80 -19.58 -8.08
CA VAL A 265 -1.48 -19.22 -7.58
C VAL A 265 -1.34 -17.70 -7.50
N LEU A 266 -0.73 -17.19 -6.44
CA LEU A 266 -0.41 -15.77 -6.28
C LEU A 266 1.10 -15.54 -6.43
N TRP A 267 1.49 -14.56 -7.24
CA TRP A 267 2.88 -14.13 -7.41
C TRP A 267 3.20 -12.87 -6.61
N ASP A 268 4.47 -12.70 -6.25
CA ASP A 268 4.98 -11.45 -5.68
C ASP A 268 5.15 -10.42 -6.81
N LYS A 269 4.36 -9.34 -6.78
CA LYS A 269 4.60 -8.14 -7.60
C LYS A 269 5.15 -7.04 -6.68
N TRP A 270 6.20 -6.36 -7.11
CA TRP A 270 6.64 -5.13 -6.46
C TRP A 270 5.81 -3.97 -6.96
N LEU A 271 5.22 -3.21 -6.05
CA LEU A 271 4.54 -1.96 -6.33
C LEU A 271 5.59 -0.84 -6.37
N TRP A 272 5.46 0.06 -7.34
CA TRP A 272 6.35 1.20 -7.57
C TRP A 272 5.54 2.49 -7.55
N SER A 273 6.20 3.61 -7.30
CA SER A 273 5.62 4.95 -7.41
C SER A 273 6.57 5.83 -8.20
N ILE A 274 6.00 6.68 -9.05
CA ILE A 274 6.71 7.66 -9.88
C ILE A 274 6.08 9.02 -9.60
N THR A 275 6.91 10.01 -9.29
CA THR A 275 6.48 11.41 -9.11
C THR A 275 7.38 12.33 -9.94
N HIS A 276 6.80 13.41 -10.46
CA HIS A 276 7.51 14.50 -11.12
C HIS A 276 8.00 15.53 -10.08
#